data_AF-X1DBB0-F1
#
_entry.id   AF-X1DBB0-F1
#
_cell.length_a   1.000
_cell.length_b   1.000
_cell.length_c   1.000
_cell.angle_alpha   90.00
_cell.angle_beta   90.00
_cell.angle_gamma   90.00
#
_symmetry.space_group_name_H-M   'P 1'
#
loop_
_entity.id
_entity.type
_entity.pdbx_description
1 polymer ?
#
loop_
_entity_poly.entity_id
_entity_poly.type
_entity_poly.pdbx_seq_one_letter_code
_entity_poly.pdbx_strand_id
1 'polypeptide(L)'
;RAMWRFGQTRRHAWWGYVAGEYGGGRWTFRTVNSNGTNGFIQNFDYNDIRISLGTEWTPLATTGFSGNFEIGYAFYRQLFYVNGLSPTGFQQIVDLPSTIMFRLGLAY
;
A
#
# COMPACT_ATOMS: atom_id res chain seq x y z
N ARG A 1 12.92 -2.78 5.96
CA ARG A 1 13.53 -2.41 4.66
C ARG A 1 15.03 -2.64 4.72
N ALA A 2 15.62 -3.26 3.70
CA ALA A 2 17.06 -3.38 3.53
C ALA A 2 17.49 -2.54 2.33
N MET A 3 18.60 -1.82 2.44
CA MET A 3 19.05 -0.85 1.45
C MET A 3 20.57 -0.94 1.30
N TRP A 4 21.04 -0.90 0.06
CA TRP A 4 22.45 -0.98 -0.27
C TRP A 4 22.78 -0.04 -1.42
N ARG A 5 23.98 0.55 -1.34
CA ARG A 5 24.53 1.34 -2.42
C ARG A 5 25.31 0.41 -3.34
N PHE A 6 24.88 0.30 -4.60
CA PHE A 6 25.56 -0.58 -5.56
C PHE A 6 26.42 0.18 -6.56
N GLY A 7 26.27 1.51 -6.66
CA GLY A 7 27.04 2.29 -7.62
C GLY A 7 27.12 3.77 -7.31
N GLN A 8 28.15 4.40 -7.86
CA GLN A 8 28.28 5.85 -7.91
C GLN A 8 28.76 6.22 -9.32
N THR A 9 27.94 6.93 -10.07
CA THR A 9 28.38 7.64 -11.27
C THR A 9 28.97 8.99 -10.85
N ARG A 10 29.81 9.62 -11.68
CA ARG A 10 30.48 10.92 -11.39
C ARG A 10 29.58 12.00 -10.76
N ARG A 11 28.27 12.02 -11.07
CA ARG A 11 27.30 13.01 -10.58
C ARG A 11 26.16 12.45 -9.73
N HIS A 12 25.96 11.13 -9.68
CA HIS A 12 24.82 10.50 -8.99
C HIS A 12 25.24 9.25 -8.21
N ALA A 13 24.73 9.09 -7.00
CA ALA A 13 24.78 7.87 -6.22
C ALA A 13 23.54 7.00 -6.51
N TRP A 14 23.76 5.71 -6.74
CA TRP A 14 22.69 4.74 -6.99
C TRP A 14 22.49 3.84 -5.78
N TRP A 15 21.25 3.79 -5.31
CA TRP A 15 20.81 3.01 -4.19
C TRP A 15 19.75 2.01 -4.64
N GLY A 16 19.84 0.78 -4.14
CA GLY A 16 18.82 -0.24 -4.29
C GLY A 16 18.24 -0.56 -2.92
N TYR A 17 16.94 -0.84 -2.86
CA TYR A 17 16.28 -1.28 -1.65
C TYR A 17 15.23 -2.35 -1.92
N VAL A 18 15.08 -3.22 -0.93
CA VAL A 18 13.98 -4.20 -0.87
C VAL A 18 13.23 -4.00 0.44
N ALA A 19 11.91 -4.03 0.36
CA ALA A 19 11.04 -3.96 1.52
C ALA A 19 9.99 -5.07 1.46
N GLY A 20 9.68 -5.60 2.63
CA GLY A 20 8.50 -6.43 2.86
C GLY A 20 7.65 -5.71 3.89
N GLU A 21 6.35 -5.60 3.62
CA GLU A 21 5.38 -4.93 4.46
C GLU A 21 4.18 -5.85 4.67
N TYR A 22 3.74 -5.95 5.91
CA TYR A 22 2.41 -6.43 6.23
C TYR A 22 1.49 -5.22 6.18
N GLY A 23 0.76 -5.11 5.08
CA GLY A 23 -0.19 -4.05 4.82
C GLY A 23 -1.56 -4.42 5.36
N GLY A 24 -2.34 -3.40 5.65
CA GLY A 24 -3.71 -3.59 6.09
C GLY A 24 -4.34 -2.31 6.55
N GLY A 25 -5.62 -2.39 6.87
CA GLY A 25 -6.37 -1.26 7.37
C GLY A 25 -7.74 -1.70 7.79
N ARG A 26 -8.23 -1.07 8.87
CA ARG A 26 -9.55 -1.33 9.40
C ARG A 26 -10.36 -0.04 9.37
N TRP A 27 -11.51 -0.10 8.75
CA TRP A 27 -12.44 1.00 8.65
C TRP A 27 -13.82 0.57 9.15
N THR A 28 -14.52 1.51 9.77
CA THR A 28 -15.88 1.31 10.23
C THR A 28 -16.76 2.31 9.51
N PHE A 29 -17.74 1.81 8.77
CA PHE A 29 -18.70 2.63 8.04
C PHE A 29 -20.04 2.57 8.74
N ARG A 30 -20.75 3.70 8.78
CA ARG A 30 -22.15 3.74 9.20
C ARG A 30 -23.00 4.11 8.00
N THR A 31 -23.97 3.27 7.66
CA THR A 31 -24.92 3.60 6.60
C THR A 31 -25.92 4.62 7.11
N VAL A 32 -26.44 5.46 6.21
CA VAL A 32 -27.54 6.38 6.50
C VAL A 32 -28.70 5.95 5.62
N ASN A 33 -29.86 5.74 6.23
CA ASN A 33 -31.06 5.32 5.52
C ASN A 33 -31.60 6.48 4.66
N SER A 34 -32.40 6.17 3.64
CA SER A 34 -33.02 7.18 2.75
C SER A 34 -33.90 8.20 3.49
N ASN A 35 -34.38 7.86 4.68
CA ASN A 35 -35.16 8.73 5.57
C ASN A 35 -34.29 9.56 6.55
N GLY A 36 -32.96 9.57 6.38
CA GLY A 36 -32.03 10.33 7.21
C GLY A 36 -31.75 9.71 8.59
N THR A 37 -32.30 8.53 8.89
CA THR A 37 -32.01 7.82 10.14
C THR A 37 -30.68 7.07 10.05
N ASN A 38 -30.01 6.93 11.19
CA ASN A 38 -28.79 6.13 11.28
C ASN A 38 -29.09 4.67 10.94
N GLY A 39 -28.41 4.16 9.91
CA GLY A 39 -28.44 2.76 9.51
C GLY A 39 -27.42 1.92 10.29
N PHE A 40 -27.13 0.76 9.74
CA PHE A 40 -26.26 -0.25 10.31
C PHE A 40 -24.77 0.13 10.21
N ILE A 41 -23.98 -0.41 11.14
CA ILE A 41 -22.53 -0.24 11.17
C ILE A 41 -21.89 -1.44 10.48
N GLN A 42 -21.01 -1.18 9.52
CA GLN A 42 -20.23 -2.18 8.80
C GLN A 42 -18.75 -2.03 9.15
N ASN A 43 -18.12 -3.12 9.57
CA ASN A 43 -16.68 -3.17 9.75
C ASN A 43 -16.04 -3.76 8.49
N PHE A 44 -15.00 -3.10 7.99
CA PHE A 44 -14.15 -3.57 6.90
C PHE A 44 -12.73 -3.70 7.44
N ASP A 45 -12.18 -4.89 7.34
CA ASP A 45 -10.79 -5.18 7.67
C ASP A 45 -10.11 -5.69 6.40
N TYR A 46 -8.98 -5.08 6.05
CA TYR A 46 -8.20 -5.42 4.88
C TYR A 46 -6.81 -5.82 5.35
N ASN A 47 -6.30 -6.91 4.78
CA ASN A 47 -4.98 -7.42 5.06
C ASN A 47 -4.26 -7.79 3.75
N ASP A 48 -3.00 -7.42 3.62
CA ASP A 48 -2.15 -7.83 2.51
C ASP A 48 -0.70 -8.04 2.92
N ILE A 49 0.00 -8.93 2.21
CA ILE A 49 1.45 -9.00 2.25
C ILE A 49 1.98 -8.34 0.99
N ARG A 50 2.90 -7.39 1.17
CA ARG A 50 3.53 -6.66 0.07
C ARG A 50 5.03 -6.84 0.11
N ILE A 51 5.61 -7.06 -1.05
CA ILE A 51 7.04 -6.90 -1.26
C ILE A 51 7.26 -5.76 -2.25
N SER A 52 8.29 -4.96 -2.06
CA SER A 52 8.70 -3.96 -3.03
C SER A 52 10.21 -3.95 -3.24
N LEU A 53 10.58 -3.68 -4.49
CA LEU A 53 11.94 -3.49 -4.95
C LEU A 53 12.00 -2.08 -5.54
N GLY A 54 12.95 -1.28 -5.08
CA GLY A 54 13.13 0.06 -5.60
C GLY A 54 14.58 0.44 -5.79
N THR A 55 14.74 1.46 -6.62
CA THR A 55 16.01 2.10 -6.91
C THR A 55 15.86 3.59 -6.73
N GLU A 56 16.86 4.22 -6.14
CA GLU A 56 16.91 5.66 -5.95
C GLU A 56 18.24 6.20 -6.48
N TRP A 57 18.17 7.34 -7.17
CA TRP A 57 19.33 8.09 -7.60
C TRP A 57 19.33 9.45 -6.91
N THR A 58 20.44 9.76 -6.24
CA THR A 58 20.63 11.04 -5.56
C THR A 58 21.85 11.77 -6.14
N PRO A 59 21.77 13.10 -6.38
CA PRO A 59 22.91 13.87 -6.84
C PRO A 59 24.00 13.92 -5.76
N LEU A 60 25.26 13.91 -6.18
CA LEU A 60 26.40 14.08 -5.27
C LEU A 60 26.70 15.55 -4.96
N ALA A 61 26.13 16.48 -5.73
CA ALA A 61 26.26 17.92 -5.54
C ALA A 61 25.01 18.49 -4.85
N THR A 62 25.14 19.67 -4.24
CA THR A 62 24.05 20.39 -3.54
C THR A 62 22.89 20.78 -4.45
N THR A 63 23.09 20.76 -5.77
CA THR A 63 22.07 20.97 -6.79
C THR A 63 22.08 19.80 -7.76
N GLY A 64 20.91 19.20 -8.01
CA GLY A 64 20.79 18.14 -8.99
C GLY A 64 19.49 17.37 -8.90
N PHE A 65 19.17 16.71 -10.01
CA PHE A 65 18.00 15.86 -10.12
C PHE A 65 18.16 14.59 -9.29
N SER A 66 17.20 14.35 -8.40
CA SER A 66 17.03 13.10 -7.66
C SER A 66 15.73 12.43 -8.06
N GLY A 67 15.65 11.13 -7.83
CA GLY A 67 14.42 10.42 -8.08
C GLY A 67 14.48 9.00 -7.60
N ASN A 68 13.31 8.39 -7.54
CA ASN A 68 13.13 7.02 -7.15
C ASN A 68 12.13 6.31 -8.07
N PHE A 69 12.32 5.01 -8.19
CA PHE A 69 11.42 4.12 -8.88
C PHE A 69 11.25 2.86 -8.04
N GLU A 70 10.02 2.41 -7.85
CA GLU A 70 9.67 1.28 -6.99
C GLU A 70 8.62 0.41 -7.70
N ILE A 71 8.87 -0.90 -7.73
CA ILE A 71 7.92 -1.92 -8.16
C ILE A 71 7.52 -2.74 -6.94
N GLY A 72 6.22 -2.82 -6.68
CA GLY A 72 5.66 -3.60 -5.59
C GLY A 72 4.79 -4.75 -6.11
N TYR A 73 4.69 -5.82 -5.32
CA TYR A 73 3.75 -6.90 -5.53
C TYR A 73 3.02 -7.20 -4.23
N ALA A 74 1.69 -7.13 -4.28
CA ALA A 74 0.80 -7.42 -3.15
C ALA A 74 0.06 -8.74 -3.40
N PHE A 75 0.19 -9.67 -2.46
CA PHE A 75 -0.33 -11.03 -2.53
C PHE A 75 -0.90 -11.46 -1.18
N TYR A 76 -1.63 -12.59 -1.13
CA TYR A 76 -2.45 -13.00 0.02
C TYR A 76 -3.33 -11.85 0.55
N ARG A 77 -4.05 -11.21 -0.37
CA ARG A 77 -4.90 -10.08 -0.06
C ARG A 77 -6.24 -10.59 0.43
N GLN A 78 -6.62 -10.25 1.64
CA GLN A 78 -7.86 -10.70 2.26
C GLN A 78 -8.69 -9.50 2.70
N LEU A 79 -9.98 -9.55 2.40
CA LEU A 79 -10.95 -8.57 2.83
C LEU A 79 -11.98 -9.26 3.73
N PHE A 80 -12.10 -8.76 4.94
CA PHE A 80 -13.12 -9.14 5.89
C PHE A 80 -14.15 -8.04 5.94
N TYR A 81 -15.42 -8.37 5.72
CA TYR A 81 -16.50 -7.42 5.97
C TYR A 81 -17.69 -8.07 6.64
N VAL A 82 -18.38 -7.28 7.46
CA VAL A 82 -19.62 -7.68 8.11
C VAL A 82 -20.78 -7.00 7.39
N ASN A 83 -21.62 -7.80 6.72
CA ASN A 83 -22.80 -7.28 6.07
C ASN A 83 -23.97 -7.22 7.08
N GLY A 84 -24.35 -6.00 7.46
CA GLY A 84 -25.35 -5.74 8.50
C GLY A 84 -26.81 -5.85 8.07
N LEU A 85 -27.14 -6.64 7.04
CA LEU A 85 -28.53 -6.88 6.62
C LEU A 85 -29.34 -7.73 7.61
N SER A 86 -28.77 -8.16 8.74
CA SER A 86 -29.46 -8.91 9.79
C SER A 86 -28.89 -8.56 11.18
N PRO A 87 -29.67 -8.61 12.29
CA PRO A 87 -29.22 -8.31 13.65
C PRO A 87 -28.01 -9.14 14.12
N THR A 88 -27.75 -10.27 13.46
CA THR A 88 -26.66 -11.20 13.75
C THR A 88 -25.47 -11.11 12.79
N GLY A 89 -25.50 -10.24 11.76
CA GLY A 89 -24.40 -9.93 10.85
C GLY A 89 -23.65 -11.12 10.24
N PHE A 90 -23.79 -11.36 8.93
CA PHE A 90 -22.95 -12.37 8.28
C PHE A 90 -21.52 -11.81 8.10
N GLN A 91 -20.55 -12.49 8.69
CA GLN A 91 -19.14 -12.22 8.46
C GLN A 91 -18.70 -12.94 7.18
N GLN A 92 -18.18 -12.18 6.22
CA GLN A 92 -17.68 -12.73 4.97
C GLN A 92 -16.19 -12.43 4.83
N ILE A 93 -15.44 -13.45 4.38
CA ILE A 93 -14.03 -13.36 4.02
C ILE A 93 -13.96 -13.49 2.51
N VAL A 94 -13.31 -12.53 1.86
CA VAL A 94 -13.11 -12.54 0.41
C VAL A 94 -11.62 -12.44 0.12
N ASP A 95 -11.10 -13.42 -0.62
CA ASP A 95 -9.74 -13.36 -1.14
C ASP A 95 -9.72 -12.47 -2.39
N LEU A 96 -8.83 -11.48 -2.38
CA LEU A 96 -8.65 -10.56 -3.50
C LEU A 96 -7.51 -11.04 -4.41
N PRO A 97 -7.61 -10.78 -5.72
CA PRO A 97 -6.53 -11.09 -6.64
C PRO A 97 -5.27 -10.29 -6.30
N SER A 98 -4.12 -10.89 -6.57
CA SER A 98 -2.82 -10.24 -6.42
C SER A 98 -2.70 -9.00 -7.31
N THR A 99 -1.89 -8.03 -6.91
CA THR A 99 -1.77 -6.76 -7.64
C THR A 99 -0.31 -6.30 -7.70
N ILE A 100 0.05 -5.63 -8.80
CA ILE A 100 1.35 -5.01 -9.00
C ILE A 100 1.21 -3.50 -8.78
N MET A 101 2.19 -2.91 -8.11
CA MET A 101 2.30 -1.48 -7.82
C MET A 101 3.51 -0.91 -8.54
N PHE A 102 3.38 0.31 -9.04
CA PHE A 102 4.49 1.11 -9.54
C PHE A 102 4.46 2.47 -8.86
N ARG A 103 5.63 2.94 -8.44
CA ARG A 103 5.79 4.29 -7.87
C ARG A 103 7.03 4.93 -8.49
N LEU A 104 6.86 6.18 -8.90
CA LEU A 104 7.92 7.03 -9.43
C LEU A 104 7.86 8.37 -8.70
N GLY A 105 9.01 8.85 -8.26
CA GLY A 105 9.16 10.16 -7.64
C GLY A 105 10.37 10.88 -8.25
N LEU A 106 10.20 12.16 -8.54
CA LEU A 106 11.24 13.01 -9.14
C LEU A 106 11.35 14.27 -8.28
N ALA A 107 12.57 14.74 -8.04
CA ALA A 107 12.85 15.97 -7.31
C ALA A 107 14.09 16.66 -7.90
N TYR A 108 14.17 17.99 -7.81
CA TYR A 108 15.25 18.80 -8.37
C TYR A 108 15.64 19.93 -7.41
#